data_AF-A0A411Z3I7-F1
#
_entry.id   AF-A0A411Z3I7-F1
#
_cell.length_a   1.000
_cell.length_b   1.000
_cell.length_c   1.000
_cell.angle_alpha   90.00
_cell.angle_beta   90.00
_cell.angle_gamma   90.00
#
_symmetry.space_group_name_H-M   'P 1'
#
loop_
_entity.id
_entity.type
_entity.pdbx_description
1 polymer ?
#
loop_
_entity_poly.entity_id
_entity_poly.type
_entity_poly.pdbx_seq_one_letter_code
_entity_poly.pdbx_strand_id
1 'polypeptide(L)'
;MLRIRHVARVCACHLRASALYLGLVLSGLLVSTPAAMAERFAFVVGMADYTTITPLKNAVQDARLIAETLQELGFKVEISENAPKAQLEAKLAAFRRSVPAGATVLIYFAGHGIQYSDENYLIPLDADIKEPADLPLAALPIKALLDQIYAADAESVILVLDACRNNPLGARSLGPATRSGGANRGLARISGDRTGTLVAFSTAPGEVALDGDGGNSPYTMALAEAMRKQGQSIEQVFKETRARVVETTSGRQVPWENSSLVQSIVLHPEIGQPEVVQAHQCDLAAAHPADPERVGPSVAFRSIDPQRAIPVCEAAVAEFPDQPRFKALLARAYDRAGRGEDSVRLSEAAMAQGYLAAWHQLGNLYLKGSGVAMDEARAFELFLYAAERGHVEDQHNIGVAYLNGRGVAKDEAKARAWFNRAIEQNWAASLNRLGLMMERGQGGAADIDGALAYYTRAVNLGDRDAMVNLGNAYRTGNGVDADLTYAVELYRRSALLGSRAAYAVLGHMFEVGEGVTSDALSAAFWLTLASRDGDTGALEALQRLRAGMDADTLEALRLRLEDWDQRQFG
;
A
#
# COMPACT_ATOMS: atom_id res chain seq x y z
N MET A 1 30.65 -78.69 37.73
CA MET A 1 29.38 -79.40 38.01
C MET A 1 28.50 -79.25 36.78
N LEU A 2 28.30 -80.33 36.00
CA LEU A 2 26.99 -80.97 35.74
C LEU A 2 25.95 -79.99 35.13
N ARG A 3 25.29 -80.17 33.97
CA ARG A 3 24.72 -81.35 33.27
C ARG A 3 24.17 -80.85 31.90
N ILE A 4 24.37 -81.53 30.76
CA ILE A 4 23.45 -82.53 30.10
C ILE A 4 22.14 -81.90 29.60
N ARG A 5 21.53 -82.13 28.40
CA ARG A 5 21.73 -82.87 27.13
C ARG A 5 20.48 -82.60 26.26
N HIS A 6 20.62 -82.70 24.92
CA HIS A 6 19.73 -83.26 23.86
C HIS A 6 18.27 -82.79 23.74
N VAL A 7 17.65 -82.68 22.54
CA VAL A 7 17.24 -83.70 21.53
C VAL A 7 16.68 -82.86 20.34
N ALA A 8 17.11 -82.89 19.06
CA ALA A 8 17.13 -83.90 17.98
C ALA A 8 15.76 -84.30 17.35
N ARG A 9 15.63 -84.07 16.02
CA ARG A 9 14.75 -84.74 15.01
C ARG A 9 13.28 -84.27 14.93
N VAL A 10 12.57 -84.15 13.79
CA VAL A 10 12.71 -84.61 12.38
C VAL A 10 11.60 -83.92 11.54
N CYS A 11 11.82 -83.70 10.23
CA CYS A 11 10.96 -84.04 9.07
C CYS A 11 11.04 -83.05 7.89
N ALA A 12 10.98 -83.61 6.68
CA ALA A 12 11.42 -83.05 5.41
C ALA A 12 10.27 -82.62 4.47
N CYS A 13 10.68 -81.89 3.41
CA CYS A 13 10.03 -81.68 2.09
C CYS A 13 8.81 -80.73 1.99
N HIS A 14 8.99 -79.59 1.31
CA HIS A 14 8.68 -79.44 -0.12
C HIS A 14 9.10 -78.06 -0.67
N LEU A 15 9.44 -78.05 -1.97
CA LEU A 15 9.89 -76.94 -2.80
C LEU A 15 8.94 -75.72 -2.79
N ARG A 16 9.49 -74.49 -2.82
CA ARG A 16 9.46 -73.56 -3.98
C ARG A 16 9.86 -72.12 -3.60
N ALA A 17 10.64 -71.52 -4.51
CA ALA A 17 10.69 -70.09 -4.86
C ALA A 17 11.28 -69.07 -3.87
N SER A 18 12.54 -68.73 -4.14
CA SER A 18 13.05 -67.38 -4.44
C SER A 18 12.38 -66.16 -3.78
N ALA A 19 13.12 -65.49 -2.88
CA ALA A 19 13.48 -64.06 -3.00
C ALA A 19 14.33 -63.63 -1.80
N LEU A 20 15.59 -63.29 -2.04
CA LEU A 20 16.44 -62.55 -1.12
C LEU A 20 15.85 -61.14 -0.91
N TYR A 21 15.55 -60.76 0.33
CA TYR A 21 15.46 -59.36 0.73
C TYR A 21 16.71 -59.03 1.55
N LEU A 22 17.71 -58.47 0.87
CA LEU A 22 18.83 -57.78 1.52
C LEU A 22 18.41 -56.31 1.67
N GLY A 23 17.99 -55.94 2.89
CA GLY A 23 17.62 -54.57 3.22
C GLY A 23 18.86 -53.67 3.22
N LEU A 24 19.01 -52.86 2.17
CA LEU A 24 19.95 -51.75 2.11
C LEU A 24 19.31 -50.55 2.83
N VAL A 25 19.79 -50.23 4.02
CA VAL A 25 19.48 -48.97 4.70
C VAL A 25 20.26 -47.87 3.98
N LEU A 26 19.62 -47.25 2.98
CA LEU A 26 20.12 -46.02 2.37
C LEU A 26 19.66 -44.86 3.27
N SER A 27 20.54 -44.42 4.16
CA SER A 27 20.41 -43.14 4.85
C SER A 27 20.48 -42.03 3.80
N GLY A 28 19.32 -41.62 3.29
CA GLY A 28 19.18 -40.46 2.41
C GLY A 28 19.51 -39.20 3.20
N LEU A 29 20.76 -38.75 3.08
CA LEU A 29 21.08 -37.34 3.27
C LEU A 29 20.30 -36.57 2.20
N LEU A 30 19.17 -36.00 2.59
CA LEU A 30 18.53 -34.92 1.87
C LEU A 30 19.53 -33.76 1.85
N VAL A 31 20.37 -33.72 0.82
CA VAL A 31 21.03 -32.49 0.41
C VAL A 31 19.89 -31.58 -0.03
N SER A 32 19.46 -30.69 0.86
CA SER A 32 18.62 -29.56 0.50
C SER A 32 19.39 -28.78 -0.55
N THR A 33 19.02 -28.95 -1.82
CA THR A 33 19.45 -28.04 -2.87
C THR A 33 19.04 -26.64 -2.39
N PRO A 34 19.96 -25.65 -2.34
CA PRO A 34 19.54 -24.29 -2.08
C PRO A 34 18.41 -23.98 -3.06
N ALA A 35 17.28 -23.49 -2.56
CA ALA A 35 16.19 -23.05 -3.43
C ALA A 35 16.82 -22.15 -4.49
N ALA A 36 16.71 -22.55 -5.76
CA ALA A 36 17.24 -21.76 -6.86
C ALA A 36 16.65 -20.36 -6.70
N MET A 37 17.51 -19.34 -6.60
CA MET A 37 17.07 -17.96 -6.51
C MET A 37 16.10 -17.69 -7.66
N ALA A 38 14.92 -17.16 -7.34
CA ALA A 38 13.96 -16.78 -8.37
C ALA A 38 14.64 -15.76 -9.29
N GLU A 39 14.78 -16.08 -10.57
CA GLU A 39 15.47 -15.18 -11.48
C GLU A 39 14.67 -13.87 -11.61
N ARG A 40 15.38 -12.74 -11.47
CA ARG A 40 14.80 -11.40 -11.50
C ARG A 40 15.07 -10.76 -12.85
N PHE A 41 14.02 -10.25 -13.48
CA PHE A 41 14.12 -9.62 -14.79
C PHE A 41 13.55 -8.22 -14.72
N ALA A 42 14.22 -7.28 -15.37
CA ALA A 42 13.70 -5.94 -15.50
C ALA A 42 13.72 -5.43 -16.93
N PHE A 43 12.64 -4.76 -17.32
CA PHE A 43 12.53 -4.05 -18.59
C PHE A 43 12.42 -2.55 -18.30
N VAL A 44 13.46 -1.80 -18.66
CA VAL A 44 13.60 -0.40 -18.27
C VAL A 44 13.55 0.47 -19.53
N VAL A 45 12.63 1.42 -19.56
CA VAL A 45 12.35 2.24 -20.74
C VAL A 45 12.50 3.72 -20.40
N GLY A 46 13.26 4.45 -21.21
CA GLY A 46 13.42 5.90 -21.10
C GLY A 46 13.13 6.59 -22.42
N MET A 47 12.23 7.58 -22.43
CA MET A 47 11.83 8.33 -23.62
C MET A 47 11.97 9.83 -23.37
N ALA A 48 12.92 10.47 -24.06
CA ALA A 48 13.26 11.89 -23.85
C ALA A 48 13.18 12.71 -25.14
N ASP A 49 13.70 12.18 -26.25
CA ASP A 49 14.04 12.96 -27.45
C ASP A 49 12.86 13.07 -28.44
N TYR A 50 11.66 13.32 -27.93
CA TYR A 50 10.46 13.46 -28.75
C TYR A 50 10.61 14.58 -29.79
N THR A 51 10.17 14.32 -31.02
CA THR A 51 10.25 15.31 -32.12
C THR A 51 8.92 15.98 -32.42
N THR A 52 7.80 15.28 -32.16
CA THR A 52 6.42 15.71 -32.42
C THR A 52 5.74 16.30 -31.18
N ILE A 53 6.21 15.94 -29.99
CA ILE A 53 5.70 16.39 -28.69
C ILE A 53 6.86 16.96 -27.86
N THR A 54 6.56 17.60 -26.73
CA THR A 54 7.58 18.24 -25.89
C THR A 54 8.65 17.24 -25.46
N PRO A 55 9.95 17.51 -25.71
CA PRO A 55 11.02 16.66 -25.19
C PRO A 55 11.06 16.67 -23.67
N LEU A 56 11.47 15.56 -23.07
CA LEU A 56 11.63 15.44 -21.63
C LEU A 56 13.09 15.60 -21.24
N LYS A 57 13.34 16.30 -20.13
CA LYS A 57 14.69 16.63 -19.69
C LYS A 57 15.45 15.41 -19.15
N ASN A 58 14.76 14.57 -18.36
CA ASN A 58 15.43 13.60 -17.48
C ASN A 58 15.14 12.13 -17.82
N ALA A 59 14.12 11.83 -18.62
CA ALA A 59 13.56 10.47 -18.74
C ALA A 59 14.56 9.37 -19.16
N VAL A 60 15.49 9.65 -20.08
CA VAL A 60 16.55 8.69 -20.44
C VAL A 60 17.56 8.51 -19.31
N GLN A 61 17.93 9.60 -18.62
CA GLN A 61 18.83 9.54 -17.48
C GLN A 61 18.19 8.80 -16.30
N ASP A 62 16.90 9.03 -16.08
CA ASP A 62 16.08 8.34 -15.08
C ASP A 62 16.07 6.82 -15.32
N ALA A 63 15.84 6.41 -16.57
CA ALA A 63 15.89 5.02 -16.97
C ALA A 63 17.27 4.39 -16.74
N ARG A 64 18.37 5.10 -17.05
CA ARG A 64 19.73 4.62 -16.79
C ARG A 64 19.99 4.41 -15.30
N LEU A 65 19.62 5.38 -14.45
CA LEU A 65 19.80 5.28 -13.00
C LEU A 65 19.06 4.06 -12.43
N ILE A 66 17.82 3.82 -12.86
CA ILE A 66 17.05 2.67 -12.40
C ILE A 66 17.61 1.35 -12.95
N ALA A 67 18.05 1.32 -14.20
CA ALA A 67 18.70 0.15 -14.76
C ALA A 67 19.97 -0.23 -13.99
N GLU A 68 20.85 0.73 -13.70
CA GLU A 68 22.06 0.53 -12.89
C GLU A 68 21.69 0.04 -11.48
N THR A 69 20.72 0.68 -10.84
CA THR A 69 20.25 0.29 -9.50
C THR A 69 19.73 -1.15 -9.50
N LEU A 70 18.94 -1.55 -10.49
CA LEU A 70 18.40 -2.91 -10.57
C LEU A 70 19.49 -3.96 -10.88
N GLN A 71 20.49 -3.61 -11.70
CA GLN A 71 21.65 -4.46 -11.94
C GLN A 71 22.46 -4.69 -10.64
N GLU A 72 22.68 -3.65 -9.84
CA GLU A 72 23.31 -3.76 -8.51
C GLU A 72 22.53 -4.72 -7.60
N LEU A 73 21.20 -4.76 -7.73
CA LEU A 73 20.29 -5.62 -6.97
C LEU A 73 20.06 -7.01 -7.59
N GLY A 74 20.86 -7.38 -8.60
CA GLY A 74 20.86 -8.72 -9.19
C GLY A 74 19.78 -8.97 -10.26
N PHE A 75 19.12 -7.93 -10.77
CA PHE A 75 18.20 -8.09 -11.89
C PHE A 75 18.96 -8.28 -13.21
N LYS A 76 18.44 -9.16 -14.06
CA LYS A 76 18.76 -9.20 -15.49
C LYS A 76 17.99 -8.07 -16.18
N VAL A 77 18.68 -6.95 -16.42
CA VAL A 77 18.07 -5.73 -16.97
C VAL A 77 18.22 -5.66 -18.48
N GLU A 78 17.10 -5.49 -19.17
CA GLU A 78 17.01 -5.05 -20.57
C GLU A 78 16.57 -3.58 -20.59
N ILE A 79 17.41 -2.69 -21.13
CA ILE A 79 17.12 -1.25 -21.23
C ILE A 79 16.77 -0.84 -22.68
N SER A 80 15.80 0.06 -22.83
CA SER A 80 15.43 0.66 -24.11
C SER A 80 15.27 2.17 -24.00
N GLU A 81 16.10 2.90 -24.73
CA GLU A 81 16.14 4.36 -24.75
C GLU A 81 15.63 4.88 -26.09
N ASN A 82 14.71 5.85 -26.08
CA ASN A 82 14.21 6.55 -27.27
C ASN A 82 13.82 5.59 -28.41
N ALA A 83 13.17 4.47 -28.09
CA ALA A 83 12.78 3.48 -29.08
C ALA A 83 11.45 3.87 -29.76
N PRO A 84 11.37 3.80 -31.10
CA PRO A 84 10.08 3.83 -31.82
C PRO A 84 9.17 2.68 -31.38
N LYS A 85 7.86 2.83 -31.57
CA LYS A 85 6.83 1.88 -31.14
C LYS A 85 7.13 0.44 -31.55
N ALA A 86 7.41 0.23 -32.84
CA ALA A 86 7.67 -1.12 -33.38
C ALA A 86 8.92 -1.78 -32.76
N GLN A 87 9.96 -0.99 -32.47
CA GLN A 87 11.16 -1.49 -31.80
C GLN A 87 10.88 -1.83 -30.34
N LEU A 88 10.12 -0.98 -29.65
CA LEU A 88 9.74 -1.19 -28.26
C LEU A 88 8.88 -2.45 -28.08
N GLU A 89 7.90 -2.67 -28.97
CA GLU A 89 7.08 -3.88 -29.00
C GLU A 89 7.92 -5.13 -29.28
N ALA A 90 8.86 -5.06 -30.23
CA ALA A 90 9.75 -6.18 -30.54
C ALA A 90 10.67 -6.54 -29.36
N LYS A 91 11.21 -5.52 -28.67
CA LYS A 91 12.02 -5.72 -27.45
C LYS A 91 11.20 -6.28 -26.30
N LEU A 92 9.99 -5.77 -26.06
CA LEU A 92 9.09 -6.29 -25.04
C LEU A 92 8.73 -7.77 -25.31
N ALA A 93 8.46 -8.11 -26.57
CA ALA A 93 8.18 -9.49 -26.97
C ALA A 93 9.41 -10.41 -26.84
N ALA A 94 10.63 -9.90 -27.04
CA ALA A 94 11.87 -10.64 -26.79
C ALA A 94 12.11 -10.83 -25.29
N PHE A 95 11.97 -9.77 -24.49
CA PHE A 95 12.04 -9.79 -23.03
C PHE A 95 11.04 -10.78 -22.44
N ARG A 96 9.79 -10.74 -22.85
CA ARG A 96 8.76 -11.70 -22.41
C ARG A 96 9.19 -13.16 -22.62
N ARG A 97 9.86 -13.45 -23.75
CA ARG A 97 10.33 -14.81 -24.07
C ARG A 97 11.54 -15.25 -23.25
N SER A 98 12.28 -14.31 -22.65
CA SER A 98 13.42 -14.62 -21.78
C SER A 98 13.02 -14.78 -20.31
N VAL A 99 11.84 -14.32 -19.91
CA VAL A 99 11.31 -14.45 -18.54
C VAL A 99 10.84 -15.89 -18.30
N PRO A 100 11.43 -16.63 -17.34
CA PRO A 100 10.95 -17.95 -16.96
C PRO A 100 9.70 -17.86 -16.08
N ALA A 101 8.92 -18.94 -16.05
CA ALA A 101 7.79 -19.06 -15.15
C ALA A 101 8.25 -18.93 -13.68
N GLY A 102 7.48 -18.23 -12.85
CA GLY A 102 7.82 -17.98 -11.46
C GLY A 102 8.81 -16.83 -11.22
N ALA A 103 9.24 -16.12 -12.26
CA ALA A 103 10.14 -14.97 -12.12
C ALA A 103 9.45 -13.77 -11.45
N THR A 104 10.27 -12.92 -10.81
CA THR A 104 9.87 -11.55 -10.47
C THR A 104 10.25 -10.63 -11.62
N VAL A 105 9.26 -9.93 -12.17
CA VAL A 105 9.42 -9.00 -13.28
C VAL A 105 9.19 -7.58 -12.80
N LEU A 106 10.14 -6.69 -13.06
CA LEU A 106 9.98 -5.25 -12.83
C LEU A 106 10.02 -4.49 -14.16
N ILE A 107 9.02 -3.67 -14.43
CA ILE A 107 8.97 -2.81 -15.60
C ILE A 107 9.03 -1.38 -15.13
N TYR A 108 10.01 -0.63 -15.61
CA TYR A 108 10.14 0.79 -15.34
C TYR A 108 9.95 1.56 -16.65
N PHE A 109 9.06 2.54 -16.66
CA PHE A 109 8.89 3.44 -17.80
C PHE A 109 9.02 4.89 -17.34
N ALA A 110 9.99 5.61 -17.89
CA ALA A 110 10.11 7.06 -17.81
C ALA A 110 9.83 7.68 -19.18
N GLY A 111 8.83 8.56 -19.25
CA GLY A 111 8.40 9.17 -20.50
C GLY A 111 7.08 9.92 -20.41
N HIS A 112 6.44 10.20 -21.54
CA HIS A 112 5.07 10.71 -21.57
C HIS A 112 4.05 9.58 -21.43
N GLY A 113 2.96 9.88 -20.72
CA GLY A 113 1.81 9.02 -20.54
C GLY A 113 0.52 9.84 -20.51
N ILE A 114 -0.56 9.27 -21.02
CA ILE A 114 -1.85 9.97 -21.14
C ILE A 114 -3.02 9.04 -20.78
N GLN A 115 -4.02 9.58 -20.10
CA GLN A 115 -5.31 8.94 -19.93
C GLN A 115 -6.28 9.39 -21.02
N TYR A 116 -6.95 8.43 -21.66
CA TYR A 116 -8.08 8.67 -22.55
C TYR A 116 -9.11 7.54 -22.46
N SER A 117 -10.40 7.88 -22.35
CA SER A 117 -11.50 6.91 -22.22
C SER A 117 -11.25 5.83 -21.15
N ASP A 118 -10.78 6.25 -19.98
CA ASP A 118 -10.44 5.39 -18.83
C ASP A 118 -9.31 4.38 -19.06
N GLU A 119 -8.58 4.50 -20.18
CA GLU A 119 -7.35 3.74 -20.44
C GLU A 119 -6.12 4.64 -20.35
N ASN A 120 -5.01 4.03 -19.90
CA ASN A 120 -3.72 4.68 -19.84
C ASN A 120 -2.83 4.23 -21.00
N TYR A 121 -2.19 5.19 -21.65
CA TYR A 121 -1.31 4.98 -22.78
C TYR A 121 0.09 5.52 -22.48
N LEU A 122 1.12 4.75 -22.82
CA LEU A 122 2.52 5.16 -22.82
C LEU A 122 2.90 5.65 -24.21
N ILE A 123 3.62 6.76 -24.28
CA ILE A 123 3.90 7.43 -25.55
C ILE A 123 5.30 7.05 -26.07
N PRO A 124 5.40 6.29 -27.18
CA PRO A 124 6.67 5.97 -27.83
C PRO A 124 7.25 7.18 -28.58
N LEU A 125 8.53 7.11 -28.96
CA LEU A 125 9.26 8.25 -29.55
C LEU A 125 8.61 8.81 -30.84
N ASP A 126 8.10 7.92 -31.68
CA ASP A 126 7.55 8.19 -33.02
C ASP A 126 6.03 8.39 -33.02
N ALA A 127 5.41 8.59 -31.85
CA ALA A 127 3.99 8.83 -31.77
C ALA A 127 3.60 10.16 -32.46
N ASP A 128 2.75 10.06 -33.48
CA ASP A 128 2.06 11.19 -34.10
C ASP A 128 0.62 11.20 -33.60
N ILE A 129 0.31 12.09 -32.64
CA ILE A 129 -0.99 12.17 -31.98
C ILE A 129 -1.56 13.56 -32.22
N LYS A 130 -2.59 13.66 -33.07
CA LYS A 130 -3.25 14.92 -33.44
C LYS A 130 -4.58 15.08 -32.71
N GLU A 131 -5.27 13.96 -32.52
CA GLU A 131 -6.51 13.89 -31.76
C GLU A 131 -6.55 12.64 -30.88
N PRO A 132 -7.40 12.60 -29.83
CA PRO A 132 -7.45 11.46 -28.93
C PRO A 132 -7.77 10.12 -29.60
N ALA A 133 -8.44 10.13 -30.77
CA ALA A 133 -8.75 8.93 -31.55
C ALA A 133 -7.50 8.25 -32.14
N ASP A 134 -6.36 8.95 -32.20
CA ASP A 134 -5.09 8.38 -32.69
C ASP A 134 -4.43 7.46 -31.66
N LEU A 135 -4.74 7.62 -30.36
CA LEU A 135 -4.04 6.95 -29.26
C LEU A 135 -3.99 5.43 -29.36
N PRO A 136 -5.08 4.71 -29.69
CA PRO A 136 -5.05 3.26 -29.81
C PRO A 136 -4.06 2.75 -30.87
N LEU A 137 -3.77 3.56 -31.89
CA LEU A 137 -2.86 3.20 -32.99
C LEU A 137 -1.44 3.75 -32.77
N ALA A 138 -1.32 4.97 -32.24
CA ALA A 138 -0.03 5.67 -32.11
C ALA A 138 0.71 5.38 -30.80
N ALA A 139 0.00 5.00 -29.73
CA ALA A 139 0.57 4.80 -28.40
C ALA A 139 0.54 3.32 -27.96
N LEU A 140 1.04 3.05 -26.75
CA LEU A 140 1.04 1.72 -26.12
C LEU A 140 0.03 1.67 -24.95
N PRO A 141 -1.09 0.94 -25.08
CA PRO A 141 -2.02 0.77 -23.97
C PRO A 141 -1.34 -0.01 -22.83
N ILE A 142 -1.38 0.52 -21.59
CA ILE A 142 -0.77 -0.15 -20.43
C ILE A 142 -1.43 -1.50 -20.17
N LYS A 143 -2.74 -1.62 -20.39
CA LYS A 143 -3.44 -2.90 -20.28
C LYS A 143 -2.87 -3.95 -21.22
N ALA A 144 -2.61 -3.60 -22.49
CA ALA A 144 -2.00 -4.51 -23.45
C ALA A 144 -0.58 -4.91 -23.05
N LEU A 145 0.20 -3.99 -22.48
CA LEU A 145 1.53 -4.28 -21.93
C LEU A 145 1.47 -5.26 -20.76
N LEU A 146 0.54 -5.05 -19.81
CA LEU A 146 0.30 -5.98 -18.70
C LEU A 146 -0.16 -7.35 -19.20
N ASP A 147 -1.11 -7.41 -20.14
CA ASP A 147 -1.60 -8.66 -20.73
C ASP A 147 -0.46 -9.46 -21.41
N GLN A 148 0.47 -8.77 -22.09
CA GLN A 148 1.65 -9.43 -22.68
C GLN A 148 2.57 -10.01 -21.61
N ILE A 149 2.79 -9.31 -20.51
CA ILE A 149 3.68 -9.76 -19.43
C ILE A 149 3.02 -10.85 -18.59
N TYR A 150 1.71 -10.79 -18.39
CA TYR A 150 0.95 -11.85 -17.73
C TYR A 150 1.05 -13.18 -18.48
N ALA A 151 1.20 -13.14 -19.80
CA ALA A 151 1.47 -14.33 -20.61
C ALA A 151 2.87 -14.96 -20.39
N ALA A 152 3.77 -14.32 -19.65
CA ALA A 152 5.09 -14.87 -19.30
C ALA A 152 5.08 -15.81 -18.08
N ASP A 153 3.90 -16.07 -17.46
CA ASP A 153 3.77 -16.83 -16.20
C ASP A 153 4.68 -16.33 -15.06
N ALA A 154 4.98 -15.02 -15.06
CA ALA A 154 5.64 -14.36 -13.94
C ALA A 154 4.77 -14.49 -12.67
N GLU A 155 5.40 -14.75 -11.53
CA GLU A 155 4.70 -14.85 -10.24
C GLU A 155 4.37 -13.46 -9.69
N SER A 156 5.25 -12.49 -9.92
CA SER A 156 5.05 -11.12 -9.50
C SER A 156 5.45 -10.13 -10.58
N VAL A 157 4.59 -9.13 -10.78
CA VAL A 157 4.81 -8.06 -11.76
C VAL A 157 4.78 -6.72 -11.03
N ILE A 158 5.90 -6.01 -11.05
CA ILE A 158 6.04 -4.66 -10.51
C ILE A 158 6.13 -3.70 -11.69
N LEU A 159 5.10 -2.89 -11.91
CA LEU A 159 5.08 -1.85 -12.93
C LEU A 159 5.29 -0.48 -12.27
N VAL A 160 6.37 0.21 -12.62
CA VAL A 160 6.70 1.54 -12.14
C VAL A 160 6.59 2.53 -13.29
N LEU A 161 5.69 3.50 -13.14
CA LEU A 161 5.37 4.50 -14.14
C LEU A 161 5.88 5.86 -13.68
N ASP A 162 7.08 6.24 -14.12
CA ASP A 162 7.52 7.64 -14.15
C ASP A 162 7.03 8.34 -15.44
N ALA A 163 5.73 8.14 -15.71
CA ALA A 163 5.08 8.45 -16.97
C ALA A 163 3.99 9.53 -16.85
N CYS A 164 3.78 10.07 -15.65
CA CYS A 164 2.77 11.11 -15.40
C CYS A 164 3.27 12.48 -15.85
N ARG A 165 3.72 12.63 -17.10
CA ARG A 165 4.25 13.90 -17.64
C ARG A 165 3.34 14.41 -18.75
N ASN A 166 3.02 15.72 -18.68
CA ASN A 166 2.21 16.55 -19.59
C ASN A 166 1.43 15.82 -20.69
N ASN A 167 0.10 16.00 -20.71
CA ASN A 167 -0.72 15.61 -21.86
C ASN A 167 -0.20 16.30 -23.14
N PRO A 168 0.37 15.55 -24.12
CA PRO A 168 0.98 16.13 -25.30
C PRO A 168 -0.02 16.81 -26.24
N LEU A 169 -1.33 16.58 -26.08
CA LEU A 169 -2.37 17.19 -26.91
C LEU A 169 -2.67 18.66 -26.54
N GLY A 170 -2.25 19.14 -25.36
CA GLY A 170 -2.40 20.52 -24.92
C GLY A 170 -3.84 21.07 -24.92
N ALA A 171 -4.04 22.28 -24.37
CA ALA A 171 -5.36 22.92 -24.28
C ALA A 171 -5.95 23.39 -25.64
N ARG A 172 -5.30 23.11 -26.77
CA ARG A 172 -5.65 23.65 -28.10
C ARG A 172 -6.64 22.79 -28.90
N SER A 173 -6.97 21.58 -28.46
CA SER A 173 -7.83 20.65 -29.22
C SER A 173 -9.28 20.57 -28.72
N LEU A 174 -9.63 21.19 -27.59
CA LEU A 174 -10.96 21.04 -26.99
C LEU A 174 -11.94 22.14 -27.47
N GLY A 175 -12.70 21.83 -28.51
CA GLY A 175 -13.92 22.56 -28.86
C GLY A 175 -15.00 22.44 -27.76
N PRO A 176 -16.00 23.33 -27.73
CA PRO A 176 -16.97 23.40 -26.64
C PRO A 176 -18.05 22.31 -26.79
N ALA A 177 -17.75 21.08 -26.39
CA ALA A 177 -18.76 20.07 -26.06
C ALA A 177 -18.13 18.93 -25.22
N THR A 178 -18.87 18.49 -24.20
CA THR A 178 -18.60 17.34 -23.31
C THR A 178 -17.70 17.58 -22.08
N ARG A 179 -18.26 18.33 -21.12
CA ARG A 179 -17.97 18.12 -19.68
C ARG A 179 -18.57 16.78 -19.23
N SER A 180 -17.95 15.66 -19.63
CA SER A 180 -18.17 14.33 -19.02
C SER A 180 -17.15 13.25 -19.43
N GLY A 181 -16.00 13.60 -20.03
CA GLY A 181 -14.96 12.62 -20.40
C GLY A 181 -13.63 13.27 -20.82
N GLY A 182 -13.32 14.44 -20.25
CA GLY A 182 -12.17 15.25 -20.65
C GLY A 182 -10.84 14.60 -20.28
N ALA A 183 -9.90 14.60 -21.22
CA ALA A 183 -8.53 14.12 -21.01
C ALA A 183 -7.92 14.73 -19.74
N ASN A 184 -7.64 13.89 -18.75
CA ASN A 184 -7.07 14.30 -17.47
C ASN A 184 -5.60 14.70 -17.63
N ARG A 185 -5.09 15.50 -16.68
CA ARG A 185 -3.71 16.00 -16.68
C ARG A 185 -2.67 14.92 -16.32
N GLY A 186 -3.09 13.73 -15.89
CA GLY A 186 -2.23 12.59 -15.52
C GLY A 186 -2.87 11.24 -15.82
N LEU A 187 -2.25 10.15 -15.37
CA LEU A 187 -2.73 8.78 -15.58
C LEU A 187 -3.93 8.43 -14.67
N ALA A 188 -4.82 7.58 -15.16
CA ALA A 188 -5.91 6.97 -14.39
C ALA A 188 -5.38 5.99 -13.34
N ARG A 189 -6.19 5.70 -12.32
CA ARG A 189 -5.96 4.55 -11.45
C ARG A 189 -6.01 3.27 -12.28
N ILE A 190 -4.97 2.44 -12.18
CA ILE A 190 -4.97 1.08 -12.71
C ILE A 190 -5.15 0.13 -11.54
N SER A 191 -6.18 -0.70 -11.61
CA SER A 191 -6.27 -1.91 -10.79
C SER A 191 -5.55 -3.01 -11.55
N GLY A 192 -4.62 -3.72 -10.91
CA GLY A 192 -4.06 -4.93 -11.50
C GLY A 192 -5.16 -5.98 -11.52
N ASP A 193 -5.72 -6.29 -12.70
CA ASP A 193 -6.76 -7.30 -12.86
C ASP A 193 -6.28 -8.72 -12.48
N ARG A 194 -4.97 -8.89 -12.26
CA ARG A 194 -4.32 -10.12 -11.83
C ARG A 194 -3.73 -9.96 -10.43
N THR A 195 -3.91 -10.98 -9.60
CA THR A 195 -3.21 -11.16 -8.32
C THR A 195 -1.70 -11.28 -8.54
N GLY A 196 -0.89 -10.66 -7.68
CA GLY A 196 0.57 -10.63 -7.83
C GLY A 196 1.11 -9.41 -8.59
N THR A 197 0.30 -8.37 -8.77
CA THR A 197 0.70 -7.15 -9.48
C THR A 197 0.82 -5.96 -8.54
N LEU A 198 1.93 -5.24 -8.60
CA LEU A 198 2.08 -3.91 -8.01
C LEU A 198 2.23 -2.87 -9.12
N VAL A 199 1.43 -1.82 -9.10
CA VAL A 199 1.57 -0.68 -10.02
C VAL A 199 1.85 0.58 -9.20
N ALA A 200 3.01 1.19 -9.42
CA ALA A 200 3.44 2.43 -8.79
C ALA A 200 3.49 3.57 -9.81
N PHE A 201 3.05 4.75 -9.39
CA PHE A 201 2.99 5.96 -10.18
C PHE A 201 3.85 7.04 -9.54
N SER A 202 4.59 7.80 -10.36
CA SER A 202 5.45 8.87 -9.86
C SER A 202 4.70 10.04 -9.24
N THR A 203 3.39 10.17 -9.49
CA THR A 203 2.50 11.12 -8.81
C THR A 203 1.06 10.61 -8.78
N ALA A 204 0.18 11.31 -8.07
CA ALA A 204 -1.23 10.96 -7.92
C ALA A 204 -1.99 10.97 -9.26
N PRO A 205 -3.10 10.22 -9.38
CA PRO A 205 -3.93 10.24 -10.59
C PRO A 205 -4.37 11.66 -10.95
N GLY A 206 -4.25 12.02 -12.22
CA GLY A 206 -4.58 13.36 -12.72
C GLY A 206 -3.51 14.43 -12.49
N GLU A 207 -2.41 14.14 -11.79
CA GLU A 207 -1.32 15.09 -11.56
C GLU A 207 -0.13 14.86 -12.50
N VAL A 208 0.76 15.86 -12.58
CA VAL A 208 1.99 15.81 -13.38
C VAL A 208 3.21 15.71 -12.46
N ALA A 209 4.10 14.75 -12.73
CA ALA A 209 5.35 14.57 -12.01
C ALA A 209 6.36 15.67 -12.36
N LEU A 210 7.14 16.11 -11.39
CA LEU A 210 8.15 17.15 -11.58
C LEU A 210 9.40 16.60 -12.26
N ASP A 211 9.99 17.36 -13.17
CA ASP A 211 11.32 17.04 -13.72
C ASP A 211 12.41 17.31 -12.68
N GLY A 212 12.25 18.33 -11.85
CA GLY A 212 13.29 18.79 -10.93
C GLY A 212 14.44 19.51 -11.63
N ASP A 213 15.35 20.06 -10.82
CA ASP A 213 16.42 20.92 -11.33
C ASP A 213 17.69 20.15 -11.74
N GLY A 214 17.85 18.93 -11.21
CA GLY A 214 18.96 18.02 -11.53
C GLY A 214 18.80 17.25 -12.84
N GLY A 215 19.70 16.28 -13.07
CA GLY A 215 19.67 15.37 -14.23
C GLY A 215 18.69 14.20 -14.10
N ASN A 216 18.30 13.85 -12.87
CA ASN A 216 17.26 12.85 -12.62
C ASN A 216 16.07 13.51 -11.94
N SER A 217 14.88 12.93 -12.14
CA SER A 217 13.66 13.36 -11.48
C SER A 217 13.70 13.11 -9.97
N PRO A 218 12.99 13.93 -9.15
CA PRO A 218 12.89 13.69 -7.70
C PRO A 218 12.37 12.29 -7.38
N TYR A 219 11.46 11.76 -8.21
CA TYR A 219 10.92 10.41 -8.07
C TYR A 219 11.96 9.34 -8.30
N THR A 220 12.66 9.37 -9.43
CA THR A 220 13.70 8.39 -9.76
C THR A 220 14.80 8.38 -8.72
N MET A 221 15.25 9.55 -8.28
CA MET A 221 16.29 9.65 -7.25
C MET A 221 15.84 9.00 -5.94
N ALA A 222 14.63 9.34 -5.47
CA ALA A 222 14.08 8.79 -4.25
C ALA A 222 13.88 7.27 -4.33
N LEU A 223 13.38 6.78 -5.47
CA LEU A 223 13.16 5.35 -5.69
C LEU A 223 14.47 4.58 -5.72
N ALA A 224 15.47 5.06 -6.46
CA ALA A 224 16.77 4.42 -6.58
C ALA A 224 17.50 4.34 -5.23
N GLU A 225 17.35 5.34 -4.36
CA GLU A 225 17.92 5.33 -3.01
C GLU A 225 17.17 4.35 -2.09
N ALA A 226 15.83 4.35 -2.12
CA ALA A 226 15.03 3.44 -1.31
C ALA A 226 15.27 1.97 -1.69
N MET A 227 15.37 1.65 -2.99
CA MET A 227 15.67 0.30 -3.47
C MET A 227 17.00 -0.27 -2.97
N ARG A 228 17.99 0.60 -2.68
CA ARG A 228 19.32 0.19 -2.17
C ARG A 228 19.35 -0.10 -0.67
N LYS A 229 18.25 0.08 0.05
CA LYS A 229 18.21 -0.26 1.48
C LYS A 229 17.92 -1.75 1.68
N GLN A 230 18.78 -2.40 2.45
CA GLN A 230 18.66 -3.82 2.73
C GLN A 230 17.47 -4.16 3.60
N GLY A 231 16.92 -5.36 3.40
CA GLY A 231 15.85 -5.95 4.23
C GLY A 231 14.48 -5.30 4.05
N GLN A 232 14.34 -4.30 3.19
CA GLN A 232 13.06 -3.61 3.00
C GLN A 232 12.13 -4.40 2.07
N SER A 233 10.89 -4.60 2.53
CA SER A 233 9.79 -5.01 1.65
C SER A 233 9.53 -3.94 0.57
N ILE A 234 9.00 -4.36 -0.58
CA ILE A 234 8.67 -3.46 -1.69
C ILE A 234 7.69 -2.35 -1.27
N GLU A 235 6.76 -2.63 -0.34
CA GLU A 235 5.86 -1.63 0.22
C GLU A 235 6.61 -0.56 1.02
N GLN A 236 7.65 -0.95 1.77
CA GLN A 236 8.51 0.00 2.50
C GLN A 236 9.34 0.85 1.52
N VAL A 237 9.85 0.25 0.44
CA VAL A 237 10.57 0.98 -0.62
C VAL A 237 9.69 2.08 -1.20
N PHE A 238 8.44 1.79 -1.57
CA PHE A 238 7.52 2.80 -2.12
C PHE A 238 7.04 3.81 -1.07
N LYS A 239 6.83 3.39 0.18
CA LYS A 239 6.51 4.31 1.28
C LYS A 239 7.62 5.33 1.51
N GLU A 240 8.87 4.89 1.51
CA GLU A 240 10.03 5.78 1.62
C GLU A 240 10.20 6.66 0.38
N THR A 241 10.04 6.09 -0.81
CA THR A 241 10.06 6.84 -2.08
C THR A 241 9.07 8.00 -2.02
N ARG A 242 7.81 7.73 -1.65
CA ARG A 242 6.78 8.75 -1.47
C ARG A 242 7.24 9.83 -0.48
N ALA A 243 7.69 9.43 0.71
CA ALA A 243 8.12 10.35 1.77
C ALA A 243 9.17 11.36 1.27
N ARG A 244 10.17 10.87 0.51
CA ARG A 244 11.29 11.69 0.04
C ARG A 244 10.94 12.58 -1.15
N VAL A 245 10.13 12.08 -2.10
CA VAL A 245 9.65 12.90 -3.23
C VAL A 245 8.85 14.08 -2.72
N VAL A 246 7.96 13.79 -1.79
CA VAL A 246 7.14 14.77 -1.08
C VAL A 246 8.01 15.84 -0.42
N GLU A 247 9.03 15.43 0.31
CA GLU A 247 9.89 16.34 1.06
C GLU A 247 10.67 17.23 0.08
N THR A 248 11.29 16.61 -0.92
CA THR A 248 12.11 17.28 -1.95
C THR A 248 11.29 18.24 -2.81
N THR A 249 10.00 17.95 -3.02
CA THR A 249 9.11 18.75 -3.87
C THR A 249 8.25 19.73 -3.08
N SER A 250 8.39 19.76 -1.75
CA SER A 250 7.54 20.53 -0.83
C SER A 250 6.06 20.20 -0.98
N GLY A 251 5.74 18.91 -1.20
CA GLY A 251 4.38 18.38 -1.34
C GLY A 251 3.74 18.59 -2.72
N ARG A 252 4.44 19.21 -3.68
CA ARG A 252 3.93 19.41 -5.04
C ARG A 252 3.80 18.12 -5.84
N GLN A 253 4.47 17.04 -5.42
CA GLN A 253 4.38 15.72 -6.03
C GLN A 253 4.17 14.66 -4.95
N VAL A 254 3.18 13.81 -5.16
CA VAL A 254 2.83 12.75 -4.21
C VAL A 254 2.72 11.41 -4.95
N PRO A 255 3.74 10.55 -4.89
CA PRO A 255 3.69 9.22 -5.47
C PRO A 255 2.59 8.35 -4.88
N TRP A 256 2.09 7.40 -5.67
CA TRP A 256 1.02 6.49 -5.26
C TRP A 256 1.23 5.08 -5.83
N GLU A 257 0.71 4.06 -5.16
CA GLU A 257 0.78 2.67 -5.61
C GLU A 257 -0.53 1.91 -5.35
N ASN A 258 -0.82 0.93 -6.20
CA ASN A 258 -1.82 -0.09 -5.99
C ASN A 258 -1.12 -1.45 -5.99
N SER A 259 -1.42 -2.31 -5.01
CA SER A 259 -0.81 -3.63 -4.89
C SER A 259 -1.88 -4.70 -4.74
N SER A 260 -1.79 -5.75 -5.56
CA SER A 260 -2.47 -7.03 -5.40
C SER A 260 -1.47 -8.15 -5.08
N LEU A 261 -0.27 -7.79 -4.60
CA LEU A 261 0.76 -8.76 -4.21
C LEU A 261 0.24 -9.69 -3.13
N VAL A 262 0.55 -10.99 -3.28
CA VAL A 262 0.24 -12.04 -2.29
C VAL A 262 1.48 -12.56 -1.59
N GLN A 263 2.63 -11.95 -1.86
CA GLN A 263 3.91 -12.28 -1.28
C GLN A 263 4.70 -11.01 -0.98
N SER A 264 5.56 -11.09 0.03
CA SER A 264 6.48 -9.99 0.33
C SER A 264 7.68 -10.10 -0.61
N ILE A 265 7.94 -9.04 -1.36
CA ILE A 265 9.09 -8.93 -2.25
C ILE A 265 10.13 -8.05 -1.57
N VAL A 266 11.36 -8.56 -1.41
CA VAL A 266 12.48 -7.80 -0.87
C VAL A 266 13.49 -7.58 -1.99
N LEU A 267 13.60 -6.35 -2.48
CA LEU A 267 14.47 -6.03 -3.61
C LEU A 267 15.96 -6.16 -3.26
N HIS A 268 16.33 -5.83 -2.02
CA HIS A 268 17.69 -5.99 -1.53
C HIS A 268 17.69 -6.81 -0.23
N PRO A 269 17.69 -8.15 -0.29
CA PRO A 269 17.66 -8.98 0.91
C PRO A 269 18.98 -8.87 1.70
N GLU A 270 18.91 -9.03 3.02
CA GLU A 270 20.10 -9.29 3.84
C GLU A 270 20.67 -10.69 3.54
N ILE A 271 21.94 -10.92 3.85
CA ILE A 271 22.58 -12.22 3.64
C ILE A 271 21.80 -13.31 4.39
N GLY A 272 21.26 -14.28 3.65
CA GLY A 272 20.50 -15.40 4.18
C GLY A 272 18.99 -15.15 4.33
N GLN A 273 18.49 -13.94 4.08
CA GLN A 273 17.06 -13.69 3.95
C GLN A 273 16.56 -14.08 2.55
N PRO A 274 15.40 -14.74 2.45
CA PRO A 274 14.78 -15.04 1.16
C PRO A 274 14.33 -13.76 0.45
N GLU A 275 14.48 -13.76 -0.87
CA GLU A 275 14.05 -12.68 -1.76
C GLU A 275 12.53 -12.48 -1.83
N VAL A 276 11.82 -13.60 -1.73
CA VAL A 276 10.37 -13.70 -1.79
C VAL A 276 9.93 -14.57 -0.62
N VAL A 277 9.02 -14.04 0.19
CA VAL A 277 8.40 -14.80 1.28
C VAL A 277 6.93 -15.02 0.93
N GLN A 278 6.57 -16.27 0.70
CA GLN A 278 5.19 -16.66 0.39
C GLN A 278 4.31 -16.46 1.63
N ALA A 279 3.23 -15.70 1.47
CA ALA A 279 2.27 -15.47 2.53
C ALA A 279 1.30 -16.65 2.66
N HIS A 280 1.03 -17.06 3.89
CA HIS A 280 -0.02 -18.04 4.16
C HIS A 280 -1.40 -17.39 3.96
N GLN A 281 -2.45 -18.17 3.71
CA GLN A 281 -3.82 -17.63 3.62
C GLN A 281 -4.26 -16.89 4.89
N CYS A 282 -3.71 -17.27 6.05
CA CYS A 282 -3.91 -16.55 7.30
C CYS A 282 -3.23 -15.18 7.31
N ASP A 283 -2.02 -15.07 6.74
CA ASP A 283 -1.32 -13.78 6.59
C ASP A 283 -2.17 -12.83 5.73
N LEU A 284 -2.63 -13.30 4.56
CA LEU A 284 -3.48 -12.52 3.64
C LEU A 284 -4.82 -12.09 4.25
N ALA A 285 -5.34 -12.83 5.24
CA ALA A 285 -6.63 -12.56 5.84
C ALA A 285 -6.55 -11.67 7.10
N ALA A 286 -5.40 -11.67 7.80
CA ALA A 286 -5.32 -11.10 9.13
C ALA A 286 -3.94 -10.53 9.54
N ALA A 287 -2.98 -10.32 8.64
CA ALA A 287 -1.68 -9.69 8.96
C ALA A 287 -1.80 -8.19 9.29
N HIS A 288 -1.00 -7.68 10.24
CA HIS A 288 -1.15 -6.31 10.76
C HIS A 288 -0.31 -5.30 9.95
N PRO A 289 -0.83 -4.09 9.63
CA PRO A 289 -0.08 -3.13 8.82
C PRO A 289 1.23 -2.65 9.46
N ALA A 290 1.24 -2.49 10.78
CA ALA A 290 2.40 -2.02 11.54
C ALA A 290 3.26 -3.14 12.15
N ASP A 291 2.96 -4.41 11.85
CA ASP A 291 3.73 -5.54 12.36
C ASP A 291 5.07 -5.65 11.61
N PRO A 292 6.21 -5.47 12.30
CA PRO A 292 7.52 -5.53 11.67
C PRO A 292 7.94 -6.95 11.27
N GLU A 293 7.29 -7.98 11.82
CA GLU A 293 7.55 -9.40 11.53
C GLU A 293 6.55 -9.99 10.53
N ARG A 294 5.69 -9.14 9.92
CA ARG A 294 4.63 -9.61 9.01
C ARG A 294 5.21 -10.28 7.77
N VAL A 295 4.45 -11.22 7.21
CA VAL A 295 4.74 -11.84 5.93
C VAL A 295 3.66 -11.46 4.92
N GLY A 296 4.06 -10.83 3.82
CA GLY A 296 3.15 -10.45 2.74
C GLY A 296 2.30 -9.20 3.05
N PRO A 297 1.19 -9.01 2.31
CA PRO A 297 0.32 -7.85 2.47
C PRO A 297 -0.40 -7.86 3.83
N SER A 298 -0.86 -6.68 4.25
CA SER A 298 -1.57 -6.51 5.53
C SER A 298 -3.05 -6.22 5.36
N VAL A 299 -3.84 -6.57 6.37
CA VAL A 299 -5.27 -6.27 6.48
C VAL A 299 -5.51 -5.32 7.66
N ALA A 300 -6.08 -4.15 7.36
CA ALA A 300 -6.53 -3.21 8.38
C ALA A 300 -7.57 -3.89 9.29
N PHE A 301 -7.50 -3.65 10.60
CA PHE A 301 -8.34 -4.38 11.57
C PHE A 301 -9.85 -4.33 11.23
N ARG A 302 -10.35 -3.20 10.77
CA ARG A 302 -11.76 -3.02 10.38
C ARG A 302 -12.16 -3.86 9.15
N SER A 303 -11.21 -4.09 8.26
CA SER A 303 -11.38 -4.81 6.99
C SER A 303 -11.19 -6.33 7.14
N ILE A 304 -10.83 -6.82 8.34
CA ILE A 304 -10.81 -8.26 8.60
C ILE A 304 -12.24 -8.79 8.49
N ASP A 305 -12.47 -9.72 7.58
CA ASP A 305 -13.68 -10.54 7.50
C ASP A 305 -13.49 -11.79 8.38
N PRO A 306 -14.15 -11.89 9.54
CA PRO A 306 -13.99 -13.04 10.42
C PRO A 306 -14.45 -14.36 9.81
N GLN A 307 -15.44 -14.35 8.91
CA GLN A 307 -15.98 -15.58 8.32
C GLN A 307 -14.95 -16.25 7.42
N ARG A 308 -14.11 -15.46 6.75
CA ARG A 308 -12.98 -15.95 5.96
C ARG A 308 -11.72 -16.16 6.79
N ALA A 309 -11.36 -15.22 7.66
CA ALA A 309 -10.09 -15.19 8.36
C ALA A 309 -9.96 -16.29 9.44
N ILE A 310 -11.02 -16.54 10.21
CA ILE A 310 -11.00 -17.52 11.30
C ILE A 310 -10.66 -18.94 10.80
N PRO A 311 -11.39 -19.54 9.85
CA PRO A 311 -11.14 -20.93 9.47
C PRO A 311 -9.74 -21.13 8.87
N VAL A 312 -9.24 -20.18 8.06
CA VAL A 312 -7.89 -20.29 7.49
C VAL A 312 -6.79 -20.12 8.53
N CYS A 313 -7.01 -19.29 9.56
CA CYS A 313 -6.06 -19.10 10.64
C CYS A 313 -6.12 -20.21 11.69
N GLU A 314 -7.29 -20.80 11.97
CA GLU A 314 -7.40 -22.00 12.82
C GLU A 314 -6.66 -23.18 12.19
N ALA A 315 -6.82 -23.39 10.87
CA ALA A 315 -6.07 -24.38 10.13
C ALA A 315 -4.55 -24.12 10.21
N ALA A 316 -4.12 -22.86 10.04
CA ALA A 316 -2.71 -22.48 10.14
C ALA A 316 -2.12 -22.75 11.53
N VAL A 317 -2.85 -22.44 12.60
CA VAL A 317 -2.40 -22.72 13.98
C VAL A 317 -2.34 -24.22 14.26
N ALA A 318 -3.26 -25.01 13.70
CA ALA A 318 -3.25 -26.46 13.84
C ALA A 318 -2.08 -27.11 13.06
N GLU A 319 -1.79 -26.61 11.87
CA GLU A 319 -0.69 -27.10 11.02
C GLU A 319 0.68 -26.67 11.55
N PHE A 320 0.78 -25.45 12.07
CA PHE A 320 2.03 -24.84 12.55
C PHE A 320 1.91 -24.39 14.01
N PRO A 321 1.78 -25.30 14.98
CA PRO A 321 1.51 -24.97 16.38
C PRO A 321 2.64 -24.17 17.04
N ASP A 322 3.88 -24.31 16.56
CA ASP A 322 5.05 -23.62 17.11
C ASP A 322 5.32 -22.25 16.45
N GLN A 323 4.49 -21.84 15.47
CA GLN A 323 4.60 -20.53 14.83
C GLN A 323 3.72 -19.50 15.57
N PRO A 324 4.29 -18.59 16.36
CA PRO A 324 3.49 -17.66 17.17
C PRO A 324 2.77 -16.60 16.33
N ARG A 325 3.26 -16.34 15.11
CA ARG A 325 2.62 -15.45 14.13
C ARG A 325 1.15 -15.82 13.92
N PHE A 326 0.85 -17.07 13.57
CA PHE A 326 -0.52 -17.49 13.26
C PHE A 326 -1.46 -17.40 14.48
N LYS A 327 -0.94 -17.60 15.69
CA LYS A 327 -1.71 -17.37 16.93
C LYS A 327 -2.10 -15.90 17.08
N ALA A 328 -1.17 -14.97 16.82
CA ALA A 328 -1.45 -13.53 16.86
C ALA A 328 -2.44 -13.09 15.75
N LEU A 329 -2.31 -13.64 14.55
CA LEU A 329 -3.25 -13.36 13.44
C LEU A 329 -4.66 -13.89 13.75
N LEU A 330 -4.76 -15.10 14.29
CA LEU A 330 -6.04 -15.66 14.74
C LEU A 330 -6.64 -14.85 15.90
N ALA A 331 -5.81 -14.37 16.83
CA ALA A 331 -6.25 -13.49 17.90
C ALA A 331 -6.91 -12.21 17.36
N ARG A 332 -6.34 -11.58 16.31
CA ARG A 332 -6.95 -10.43 15.63
C ARG A 332 -8.31 -10.77 15.02
N ALA A 333 -8.41 -11.91 14.35
CA ALA A 333 -9.65 -12.36 13.72
C ALA A 333 -10.75 -12.65 14.76
N TYR A 334 -10.40 -13.29 15.88
CA TYR A 334 -11.32 -13.53 17.00
C TYR A 334 -11.78 -12.24 17.67
N ASP A 335 -10.87 -11.31 17.91
CA ASP A 335 -11.24 -10.00 18.46
C ASP A 335 -12.22 -9.27 17.55
N ARG A 336 -11.97 -9.28 16.23
CA ARG A 336 -12.89 -8.71 15.24
C ARG A 336 -14.27 -9.39 15.23
N ALA A 337 -14.34 -10.67 15.61
CA ALA A 337 -15.57 -11.46 15.75
C ALA A 337 -16.26 -11.30 17.12
N GLY A 338 -15.71 -10.51 18.04
CA GLY A 338 -16.22 -10.36 19.41
C GLY A 338 -15.86 -11.53 20.34
N ARG A 339 -14.95 -12.42 19.93
CA ARG A 339 -14.42 -13.52 20.75
C ARG A 339 -13.21 -13.06 21.57
N GLY A 340 -13.43 -12.07 22.44
CA GLY A 340 -12.36 -11.42 23.20
C GLY A 340 -11.54 -12.38 24.05
N GLU A 341 -12.18 -13.30 24.80
CA GLU A 341 -11.47 -14.24 25.69
C GLU A 341 -10.53 -15.18 24.93
N ASP A 342 -10.95 -15.65 23.75
CA ASP A 342 -10.10 -16.47 22.88
C ASP A 342 -8.94 -15.64 22.30
N SER A 343 -9.20 -14.39 21.95
CA SER A 343 -8.18 -13.45 21.48
C SER A 343 -7.11 -13.18 22.54
N VAL A 344 -7.51 -12.99 23.80
CA VAL A 344 -6.59 -12.80 24.94
C VAL A 344 -5.69 -14.02 25.07
N ARG A 345 -6.27 -15.23 25.14
CA ARG A 345 -5.53 -16.49 25.30
C ARG A 345 -4.49 -16.68 24.19
N LEU A 346 -4.88 -16.44 22.94
CA LEU A 346 -3.97 -16.57 21.80
C LEU A 346 -2.90 -15.48 21.75
N SER A 347 -3.25 -14.25 22.14
CA SER A 347 -2.28 -13.16 22.24
C SER A 347 -1.24 -13.48 23.32
N GLU A 348 -1.65 -13.95 24.50
CA GLU A 348 -0.74 -14.39 25.56
C GLU A 348 0.15 -15.55 25.11
N ALA A 349 -0.41 -16.53 24.38
CA ALA A 349 0.36 -17.65 23.85
C ALA A 349 1.40 -17.21 22.81
N ALA A 350 1.05 -16.31 21.89
CA ALA A 350 1.98 -15.76 20.91
C ALA A 350 3.06 -14.88 21.57
N MET A 351 2.66 -14.08 22.56
CA MET A 351 3.52 -13.22 23.36
C MET A 351 4.56 -14.02 24.16
N ALA A 352 4.16 -15.15 24.76
CA ALA A 352 5.06 -16.05 25.49
C ALA A 352 6.14 -16.67 24.59
N GLN A 353 5.91 -16.73 23.28
CA GLN A 353 6.86 -17.17 22.26
C GLN A 353 7.62 -16.01 21.60
N GLY A 354 7.43 -14.77 22.08
CA GLY A 354 8.21 -13.60 21.67
C GLY A 354 7.69 -12.82 20.48
N TYR A 355 6.52 -13.15 19.93
CA TYR A 355 5.98 -12.44 18.75
C TYR A 355 5.54 -11.01 19.09
N LEU A 356 6.14 -10.01 18.45
CA LEU A 356 6.02 -8.62 18.88
C LEU A 356 4.59 -8.08 18.75
N ALA A 357 3.91 -8.34 17.63
CA ALA A 357 2.57 -7.82 17.39
C ALA A 357 1.52 -8.39 18.37
N ALA A 358 1.81 -9.49 19.07
CA ALA A 358 0.92 -10.02 20.10
C ALA A 358 0.81 -9.08 21.33
N TRP A 359 1.87 -8.35 21.65
CA TRP A 359 1.86 -7.33 22.71
C TRP A 359 0.90 -6.19 22.36
N HIS A 360 0.96 -5.71 21.11
CA HIS A 360 0.03 -4.72 20.59
C HIS A 360 -1.43 -5.21 20.67
N GLN A 361 -1.70 -6.46 20.24
CA GLN A 361 -3.06 -7.00 20.29
C GLN A 361 -3.58 -7.09 21.73
N LEU A 362 -2.77 -7.63 22.65
CA LEU A 362 -3.18 -7.72 24.06
C LEU A 362 -3.41 -6.34 24.68
N GLY A 363 -2.57 -5.36 24.36
CA GLY A 363 -2.76 -3.97 24.78
C GLY A 363 -4.10 -3.40 24.32
N ASN A 364 -4.48 -3.63 23.07
CA ASN A 364 -5.80 -3.22 22.55
C ASN A 364 -6.97 -3.91 23.28
N LEU A 365 -6.84 -5.18 23.62
CA LEU A 365 -7.88 -5.93 24.35
C LEU A 365 -8.11 -5.34 25.75
N TYR A 366 -7.03 -5.03 26.48
CA TYR A 366 -7.12 -4.34 27.78
C TYR A 366 -7.64 -2.91 27.65
N LEU A 367 -7.25 -2.16 26.61
CA LEU A 367 -7.69 -0.78 26.41
C LEU A 367 -9.21 -0.67 26.22
N LYS A 368 -9.84 -1.68 25.61
CA LYS A 368 -11.29 -1.69 25.34
C LYS A 368 -12.11 -2.64 26.21
N GLY A 369 -11.46 -3.45 27.05
CA GLY A 369 -12.11 -4.47 27.87
C GLY A 369 -12.72 -5.62 27.07
N SER A 370 -12.08 -6.06 25.99
CA SER A 370 -12.56 -7.19 25.16
C SER A 370 -12.02 -8.51 25.68
N GLY A 371 -12.85 -9.31 26.34
CA GLY A 371 -12.44 -10.60 26.94
C GLY A 371 -11.62 -10.49 28.22
N VAL A 372 -11.29 -9.27 28.65
CA VAL A 372 -10.61 -8.93 29.91
C VAL A 372 -11.25 -7.66 30.46
N ALA A 373 -11.08 -7.40 31.76
CA ALA A 373 -11.48 -6.12 32.34
C ALA A 373 -10.65 -4.98 31.72
N MET A 374 -11.28 -3.84 31.48
CA MET A 374 -10.59 -2.66 30.96
C MET A 374 -9.52 -2.19 31.95
N ASP A 375 -8.28 -2.06 31.48
CA ASP A 375 -7.14 -1.60 32.27
C ASP A 375 -6.18 -0.80 31.39
N GLU A 376 -6.26 0.53 31.50
CA GLU A 376 -5.42 1.43 30.69
C GLU A 376 -3.95 1.39 31.10
N ALA A 377 -3.64 1.14 32.38
CA ALA A 377 -2.25 1.07 32.85
C ALA A 377 -1.58 -0.19 32.31
N ARG A 378 -2.30 -1.32 32.34
CA ARG A 378 -1.82 -2.57 31.73
C ARG A 378 -1.67 -2.45 30.22
N ALA A 379 -2.63 -1.81 29.54
CA ALA A 379 -2.52 -1.55 28.11
C ALA A 379 -1.27 -0.69 27.78
N PHE A 380 -1.00 0.35 28.58
CA PHE A 380 0.18 1.19 28.42
C PHE A 380 1.48 0.39 28.54
N GLU A 381 1.62 -0.48 29.54
CA GLU A 381 2.81 -1.33 29.70
C GLU A 381 3.05 -2.23 28.48
N LEU A 382 1.99 -2.85 27.97
CA LEU A 382 2.05 -3.75 26.80
C LEU A 382 2.45 -2.99 25.53
N PHE A 383 1.84 -1.83 25.29
CA PHE A 383 2.21 -0.96 24.16
C PHE A 383 3.64 -0.44 24.30
N LEU A 384 4.09 -0.09 25.51
CA LEU A 384 5.44 0.41 25.74
C LEU A 384 6.47 -0.65 25.37
N TYR A 385 6.25 -1.89 25.79
CA TYR A 385 7.10 -3.02 25.43
C TYR A 385 7.23 -3.19 23.92
N ALA A 386 6.11 -3.07 23.19
CA ALA A 386 6.07 -3.19 21.74
C ALA A 386 6.76 -2.00 21.04
N ALA A 387 6.49 -0.79 21.51
CA ALA A 387 7.06 0.45 21.00
C ALA A 387 8.59 0.51 21.12
N GLU A 388 9.13 0.07 22.26
CA GLU A 388 10.58 -0.02 22.50
C GLU A 388 11.30 -0.98 21.55
N ARG A 389 10.58 -1.94 20.97
CA ARG A 389 11.08 -2.94 20.02
C ARG A 389 10.74 -2.62 18.57
N GLY A 390 10.27 -1.40 18.31
CA GLY A 390 10.09 -0.90 16.94
C GLY A 390 8.67 -1.02 16.40
N HIS A 391 7.68 -1.49 17.16
CA HIS A 391 6.29 -1.48 16.69
C HIS A 391 5.79 -0.03 16.53
N VAL A 392 5.72 0.44 15.29
CA VAL A 392 5.58 1.86 14.96
C VAL A 392 4.24 2.46 15.40
N GLU A 393 3.17 1.69 15.32
CA GLU A 393 1.85 2.12 15.80
C GLU A 393 1.84 2.28 17.32
N ASP A 394 2.60 1.46 18.05
CA ASP A 394 2.68 1.61 19.52
C ASP A 394 3.58 2.75 19.95
N GLN A 395 4.61 3.10 19.16
CA GLN A 395 5.34 4.35 19.37
C GLN A 395 4.39 5.55 19.28
N HIS A 396 3.47 5.55 18.32
CA HIS A 396 2.40 6.53 18.25
C HIS A 396 1.45 6.46 19.45
N ASN A 397 0.95 5.27 19.80
CA ASN A 397 -0.01 5.09 20.90
C ASN A 397 0.57 5.52 22.25
N ILE A 398 1.85 5.24 22.50
CA ILE A 398 2.56 5.70 23.70
C ILE A 398 2.72 7.22 23.70
N GLY A 399 3.01 7.83 22.55
CA GLY A 399 2.98 9.28 22.41
C GLY A 399 1.61 9.87 22.79
N VAL A 400 0.52 9.26 22.31
CA VAL A 400 -0.86 9.65 22.65
C VAL A 400 -1.17 9.44 24.14
N ALA A 401 -0.72 8.33 24.72
CA ALA A 401 -0.92 8.00 26.13
C ALA A 401 -0.27 9.05 27.04
N TYR A 402 0.99 9.40 26.78
CA TYR A 402 1.68 10.48 27.49
C TYR A 402 1.03 11.84 27.28
N LEU A 403 0.54 12.14 26.07
CA LEU A 403 -0.10 13.42 25.78
C LEU A 403 -1.44 13.59 26.53
N ASN A 404 -2.21 12.52 26.69
CA ASN A 404 -3.54 12.56 27.31
C ASN A 404 -3.55 12.12 28.78
N GLY A 405 -2.46 11.54 29.28
CA GLY A 405 -2.38 10.96 30.62
C GLY A 405 -3.20 9.67 30.79
N ARG A 406 -3.28 8.84 29.74
CA ARG A 406 -4.04 7.56 29.75
C ARG A 406 -3.13 6.40 30.13
N GLY A 407 -3.42 5.73 31.25
CA GLY A 407 -2.57 4.66 31.80
C GLY A 407 -1.20 5.12 32.32
N VAL A 408 -0.83 6.38 32.15
CA VAL A 408 0.44 6.99 32.58
C VAL A 408 0.22 8.46 32.93
N ALA A 409 1.09 9.05 33.75
CA ALA A 409 1.07 10.48 34.00
C ALA A 409 1.32 11.28 32.71
N LYS A 410 0.57 12.38 32.53
CA LYS A 410 0.70 13.25 31.36
C LYS A 410 2.12 13.84 31.28
N ASP A 411 2.76 13.71 30.12
CA ASP A 411 4.12 14.22 29.85
C ASP A 411 4.28 14.54 28.36
N GLU A 412 4.12 15.83 28.01
CA GLU A 412 4.14 16.29 26.62
C GLU A 412 5.54 16.20 25.97
N ALA A 413 6.61 16.24 26.77
CA ALA A 413 7.98 16.08 26.28
C ALA A 413 8.24 14.63 25.87
N LYS A 414 7.82 13.66 26.70
CA LYS A 414 7.86 12.24 26.33
C LYS A 414 6.95 11.94 25.15
N ALA A 415 5.76 12.54 25.10
CA ALA A 415 4.86 12.38 23.95
C ALA A 415 5.55 12.76 22.64
N ARG A 416 6.20 13.94 22.59
CA ARG A 416 6.99 14.37 21.43
C ARG A 416 8.11 13.40 21.05
N ALA A 417 8.87 12.93 22.04
CA ALA A 417 9.97 12.01 21.78
C ALA A 417 9.48 10.70 21.13
N TRP A 418 8.34 10.17 21.59
CA TRP A 418 7.73 8.97 21.02
C TRP A 418 7.13 9.20 19.63
N PHE A 419 6.48 10.35 19.41
CA PHE A 419 6.02 10.70 18.07
C PHE A 419 7.18 10.81 17.08
N ASN A 420 8.30 11.42 17.46
CA ASN A 420 9.49 11.52 16.60
C ASN A 420 10.05 10.14 16.20
N ARG A 421 10.09 9.18 17.13
CA ARG A 421 10.49 7.79 16.81
C ARG A 421 9.57 7.14 15.76
N ALA A 422 8.26 7.36 15.87
CA ALA A 422 7.31 6.86 14.88
C ALA A 422 7.47 7.58 13.52
N ILE A 423 7.82 8.87 13.53
CA ILE A 423 8.08 9.66 12.32
C ILE A 423 9.32 9.18 11.58
N GLU A 424 10.37 8.78 12.29
CA GLU A 424 11.56 8.15 11.68
C GLU A 424 11.21 6.88 10.89
N GLN A 425 10.10 6.22 11.23
CA GLN A 425 9.53 5.07 10.51
C GLN A 425 8.39 5.45 9.54
N ASN A 426 8.28 6.74 9.20
CA ASN A 426 7.27 7.31 8.30
C ASN A 426 5.83 7.04 8.78
N TRP A 427 5.55 7.09 10.09
CA TRP A 427 4.18 6.99 10.61
C TRP A 427 3.44 8.32 10.53
N ALA A 428 2.61 8.45 9.51
CA ALA A 428 1.98 9.71 9.16
C ALA A 428 1.07 10.29 10.27
N ALA A 429 0.38 9.43 11.03
CA ALA A 429 -0.47 9.88 12.14
C ALA A 429 0.33 10.58 13.26
N SER A 430 1.61 10.25 13.45
CA SER A 430 2.48 10.94 14.41
C SER A 430 2.89 12.32 13.94
N LEU A 431 3.12 12.51 12.63
CA LEU A 431 3.30 13.85 12.06
C LEU A 431 2.06 14.72 12.29
N ASN A 432 0.87 14.19 11.98
CA ASN A 432 -0.39 14.90 12.21
C ASN A 432 -0.56 15.28 13.69
N ARG A 433 -0.24 14.36 14.61
CA ARG A 433 -0.38 14.60 16.05
C ARG A 433 0.60 15.66 16.56
N LEU A 434 1.83 15.69 16.05
CA LEU A 434 2.78 16.76 16.36
C LEU A 434 2.32 18.11 15.79
N GLY A 435 1.78 18.13 14.57
CA GLY A 435 1.18 19.34 13.99
C GLY A 435 0.08 19.91 14.89
N LEU A 436 -0.83 19.06 15.36
CA LEU A 436 -1.88 19.44 16.32
C LEU A 436 -1.32 19.96 17.65
N MET A 437 -0.25 19.34 18.16
CA MET A 437 0.40 19.82 19.39
C MET A 437 1.01 21.21 19.19
N MET A 438 1.66 21.46 18.05
CA MET A 438 2.25 22.75 17.70
C MET A 438 1.20 23.82 17.50
N GLU A 439 0.13 23.52 16.75
CA GLU A 439 -0.98 24.45 16.52
C GLU A 439 -1.62 24.90 17.84
N ARG A 440 -1.74 23.98 18.81
CA ARG A 440 -2.37 24.22 20.11
C ARG A 440 -1.42 24.74 21.18
N GLY A 441 -0.12 24.88 20.89
CA GLY A 441 0.89 25.21 21.91
C GLY A 441 0.98 24.17 23.05
N GLN A 442 0.72 22.90 22.76
CA GLN A 442 0.82 21.83 23.75
C GLN A 442 2.29 21.51 23.98
N GLY A 443 2.85 22.08 25.06
CA GLY A 443 4.21 21.83 25.53
C GLY A 443 5.25 22.77 24.92
N GLY A 444 4.81 23.97 24.56
CA GLY A 444 5.60 25.08 24.03
C GLY A 444 4.69 26.26 23.68
N ALA A 445 5.21 27.28 23.01
CA ALA A 445 4.36 28.27 22.36
C ALA A 445 3.66 27.63 21.15
N ALA A 446 2.49 28.16 20.76
CA ALA A 446 1.86 27.77 19.52
C ALA A 446 2.76 28.15 18.32
N ASP A 447 2.87 27.25 17.36
CA ASP A 447 3.66 27.42 16.13
C ASP A 447 2.84 26.92 14.95
N ILE A 448 2.13 27.85 14.29
CA ILE A 448 1.24 27.52 13.18
C ILE A 448 2.04 27.10 11.95
N ASP A 449 3.14 27.79 11.64
CA ASP A 449 3.99 27.47 10.49
C ASP A 449 4.61 26.07 10.64
N GLY A 450 5.11 25.75 11.84
CA GLY A 450 5.57 24.42 12.20
C GLY A 450 4.45 23.37 12.06
N ALA A 451 3.24 23.67 12.55
CA ALA A 451 2.10 22.77 12.42
C ALA A 451 1.75 22.46 10.95
N LEU A 452 1.73 23.48 10.09
CA LEU A 452 1.48 23.35 8.66
C LEU A 452 2.53 22.50 7.95
N ALA A 453 3.80 22.64 8.33
CA ALA A 453 4.88 21.79 7.81
C ALA A 453 4.65 20.31 8.17
N TYR A 454 4.27 20.03 9.43
CA TYR A 454 3.93 18.67 9.86
C TYR A 454 2.69 18.11 9.16
N TYR A 455 1.61 18.89 9.05
CA TYR A 455 0.42 18.48 8.33
C TYR A 455 0.71 18.19 6.86
N THR A 456 1.46 19.05 6.19
CA THR A 456 1.86 18.85 4.79
C THR A 456 2.60 17.53 4.63
N ARG A 457 3.61 17.25 5.47
CA ARG A 457 4.35 15.98 5.41
C ARG A 457 3.46 14.77 5.71
N ALA A 458 2.49 14.90 6.60
CA ALA A 458 1.52 13.84 6.93
C ALA A 458 0.54 13.56 5.77
N VAL A 459 -0.04 14.61 5.16
CA VAL A 459 -0.90 14.54 3.97
C VAL A 459 -0.22 13.75 2.86
N ASN A 460 1.06 14.05 2.69
CA ASN A 460 1.87 13.47 1.67
C ASN A 460 2.26 12.01 1.91
N LEU A 461 2.21 11.54 3.16
CA LEU A 461 2.28 10.11 3.49
C LEU A 461 0.92 9.41 3.44
N GLY A 462 -0.15 10.14 3.09
CA GLY A 462 -1.51 9.60 3.00
C GLY A 462 -2.32 9.68 4.29
N ASP A 463 -1.91 10.52 5.27
CA ASP A 463 -2.70 10.70 6.49
C ASP A 463 -3.97 11.50 6.19
N ARG A 464 -5.12 10.82 6.25
CA ARG A 464 -6.42 11.43 5.95
C ARG A 464 -6.82 12.49 6.97
N ASP A 465 -6.40 12.39 8.22
CA ASP A 465 -6.76 13.36 9.26
C ASP A 465 -5.93 14.64 9.10
N ALA A 466 -4.67 14.53 8.72
CA ALA A 466 -3.84 15.66 8.33
C ALA A 466 -4.37 16.37 7.08
N MET A 467 -4.95 15.64 6.12
CA MET A 467 -5.62 16.27 4.96
C MET A 467 -6.78 17.16 5.41
N VAL A 468 -7.52 16.75 6.44
CA VAL A 468 -8.57 17.60 7.02
C VAL A 468 -7.98 18.80 7.75
N ASN A 469 -6.92 18.61 8.55
CA ASN A 469 -6.30 19.71 9.29
C ASN A 469 -5.65 20.75 8.35
N LEU A 470 -4.91 20.31 7.34
CA LEU A 470 -4.33 21.18 6.32
C LEU A 470 -5.43 21.85 5.48
N GLY A 471 -6.47 21.11 5.10
CA GLY A 471 -7.63 21.65 4.41
C GLY A 471 -8.31 22.75 5.24
N ASN A 472 -8.43 22.59 6.55
CA ASN A 472 -8.99 23.60 7.44
C ASN A 472 -8.12 24.87 7.50
N ALA A 473 -6.79 24.72 7.50
CA ALA A 473 -5.88 25.86 7.44
C ALA A 473 -6.07 26.67 6.16
N TYR A 474 -6.07 26.02 4.99
CA TYR A 474 -6.35 26.70 3.71
C TYR A 474 -7.78 27.23 3.61
N ARG A 475 -8.76 26.57 4.23
CA ARG A 475 -10.15 27.06 4.25
C ARG A 475 -10.30 28.35 5.05
N THR A 476 -9.56 28.47 6.16
CA THR A 476 -9.68 29.60 7.10
C THR A 476 -8.60 30.67 6.94
N GLY A 477 -7.54 30.39 6.18
CA GLY A 477 -6.36 31.25 6.08
C GLY A 477 -5.49 31.24 7.34
N ASN A 478 -5.49 30.14 8.10
CA ASN A 478 -4.72 30.05 9.35
C ASN A 478 -3.25 29.69 9.06
N GLY A 479 -2.37 30.69 9.07
CA GLY A 479 -0.93 30.54 8.79
C GLY A 479 -0.57 30.34 7.31
N VAL A 480 -1.57 30.32 6.43
CA VAL A 480 -1.42 30.28 4.96
C VAL A 480 -2.43 31.21 4.31
N ASP A 481 -2.16 31.64 3.08
CA ASP A 481 -3.17 32.30 2.27
C ASP A 481 -4.35 31.36 2.04
N ALA A 482 -5.58 31.88 2.20
CA ALA A 482 -6.77 31.07 2.05
C ALA A 482 -6.91 30.57 0.60
N ASP A 483 -7.09 29.27 0.43
CA ASP A 483 -7.35 28.62 -0.85
C ASP A 483 -8.45 27.57 -0.68
N LEU A 484 -9.68 27.99 -0.94
CA LEU A 484 -10.85 27.12 -0.83
C LEU A 484 -10.83 25.99 -1.88
N THR A 485 -10.20 26.21 -3.03
CA THR A 485 -10.14 25.17 -4.09
C THR A 485 -9.23 24.04 -3.63
N TYR A 486 -8.06 24.39 -3.09
CA TYR A 486 -7.11 23.42 -2.57
C TYR A 486 -7.64 22.71 -1.30
N ALA A 487 -8.34 23.44 -0.43
CA ALA A 487 -9.01 22.83 0.72
C ALA A 487 -10.01 21.74 0.30
N VAL A 488 -10.86 22.01 -0.70
CA VAL A 488 -11.81 21.02 -1.25
C VAL A 488 -11.08 19.80 -1.81
N GLU A 489 -9.97 19.99 -2.51
CA GLU A 489 -9.16 18.88 -3.03
C GLU A 489 -8.63 17.98 -1.90
N LEU A 490 -8.06 18.58 -0.86
CA LEU A 490 -7.58 17.85 0.32
C LEU A 490 -8.71 17.07 1.01
N TYR A 491 -9.89 17.67 1.16
CA TYR A 491 -11.04 16.95 1.72
C TYR A 491 -11.50 15.81 0.81
N ARG A 492 -11.55 15.99 -0.52
CA ARG A 492 -11.92 14.90 -1.45
C ARG A 492 -10.93 13.74 -1.35
N ARG A 493 -9.63 14.02 -1.29
CA ARG A 493 -8.58 13.00 -1.09
C ARG A 493 -8.75 12.28 0.25
N SER A 494 -9.00 13.02 1.32
CA SER A 494 -9.26 12.47 2.65
C SER A 494 -10.51 11.58 2.68
N ALA A 495 -11.58 11.98 1.99
CA ALA A 495 -12.84 11.25 1.87
C ALA A 495 -12.67 9.91 1.12
N LEU A 496 -11.84 9.89 0.06
CA LEU A 496 -11.46 8.65 -0.64
C LEU A 496 -10.72 7.65 0.26
N LEU A 497 -10.05 8.13 1.31
CA LEU A 497 -9.38 7.32 2.34
C LEU A 497 -10.28 7.01 3.55
N GLY A 498 -11.60 7.23 3.44
CA GLY A 498 -12.55 6.88 4.48
C GLY A 498 -12.65 7.90 5.63
N SER A 499 -12.27 9.16 5.42
CA SER A 499 -12.37 10.18 6.49
C SER A 499 -13.79 10.68 6.70
N ARG A 500 -14.30 10.43 7.91
CA ARG A 500 -15.62 10.90 8.38
C ARG A 500 -15.73 12.41 8.40
N ALA A 501 -14.71 13.07 8.94
CA ALA A 501 -14.67 14.52 9.02
C ALA A 501 -14.69 15.15 7.62
N ALA A 502 -14.00 14.54 6.65
CA ALA A 502 -14.03 15.01 5.27
C ALA A 502 -15.41 14.87 4.62
N TYR A 503 -16.14 13.78 4.87
CA TYR A 503 -17.51 13.63 4.37
C TYR A 503 -18.42 14.75 4.88
N ALA A 504 -18.38 15.05 6.18
CA ALA A 504 -19.21 16.11 6.76
C ALA A 504 -18.85 17.49 6.19
N VAL A 505 -17.56 17.81 6.10
CA VAL A 505 -17.09 19.11 5.57
C VAL A 505 -17.45 19.25 4.09
N LEU A 506 -17.22 18.23 3.26
CA LEU A 506 -17.61 18.27 1.83
C LEU A 506 -19.12 18.41 1.66
N GLY A 507 -19.90 17.68 2.46
CA GLY A 507 -21.36 17.78 2.47
C GLY A 507 -21.81 19.22 2.67
N HIS A 508 -21.24 19.89 3.68
CA HIS A 508 -21.53 21.30 3.94
C HIS A 508 -21.03 22.23 2.83
N MET A 509 -19.80 22.06 2.34
CA MET A 509 -19.23 22.92 1.30
C MET A 509 -20.05 22.87 0.00
N PHE A 510 -20.53 21.68 -0.41
CA PHE A 510 -21.43 21.53 -1.56
C PHE A 510 -22.85 22.04 -1.27
N GLU A 511 -23.32 22.01 -0.03
CA GLU A 511 -24.61 22.61 0.34
C GLU A 511 -24.56 24.13 0.16
N VAL A 512 -23.55 24.80 0.73
CA VAL A 512 -23.46 26.27 0.75
C VAL A 512 -22.68 26.89 -0.41
N GLY A 513 -21.97 26.10 -1.20
CA GLY A 513 -21.10 26.59 -2.28
C GLY A 513 -19.80 27.23 -1.82
N GLU A 514 -19.22 26.75 -0.71
CA GLU A 514 -17.91 27.21 -0.22
C GLU A 514 -16.79 26.50 -1.01
N GLY A 515 -16.02 27.24 -1.82
CA GLY A 515 -14.93 26.66 -2.64
C GLY A 515 -15.37 25.78 -3.82
N VAL A 516 -16.66 25.52 -3.94
CA VAL A 516 -17.29 24.77 -5.03
C VAL A 516 -18.59 25.43 -5.45
N THR A 517 -19.09 25.12 -6.64
CA THR A 517 -20.48 25.41 -6.98
C THR A 517 -21.39 24.58 -6.08
N SER A 518 -22.40 25.22 -5.48
CA SER A 518 -23.43 24.52 -4.70
C SER A 518 -24.08 23.44 -5.57
N ASP A 519 -24.18 22.23 -5.03
CA ASP A 519 -24.73 21.06 -5.71
C ASP A 519 -25.41 20.13 -4.71
N ALA A 520 -26.74 20.10 -4.74
CA ALA A 520 -27.55 19.32 -3.81
C ALA A 520 -27.26 17.81 -3.91
N LEU A 521 -27.00 17.29 -5.12
CA LEU A 521 -26.68 15.87 -5.29
C LEU A 521 -25.36 15.50 -4.59
N SER A 522 -24.29 16.26 -4.81
CA SER A 522 -22.99 16.02 -4.15
C SER A 522 -23.06 16.28 -2.64
N ALA A 523 -23.81 17.29 -2.19
CA ALA A 523 -24.05 17.52 -0.77
C ALA A 523 -24.74 16.30 -0.13
N ALA A 524 -25.86 15.84 -0.71
CA ALA A 524 -26.58 14.66 -0.23
C ALA A 524 -25.71 13.40 -0.21
N PHE A 525 -24.86 13.22 -1.22
CA PHE A 525 -23.94 12.10 -1.33
C PHE A 525 -22.97 12.05 -0.14
N TRP A 526 -22.24 13.14 0.10
CA TRP A 526 -21.26 13.19 1.19
C TRP A 526 -21.93 13.15 2.57
N LEU A 527 -23.07 13.84 2.75
CA LEU A 527 -23.85 13.79 4.00
C LEU A 527 -24.40 12.38 4.28
N THR A 528 -24.78 11.63 3.23
CA THR A 528 -25.17 10.22 3.39
C THR A 528 -24.01 9.39 3.93
N LEU A 529 -22.82 9.52 3.37
CA LEU A 529 -21.62 8.81 3.86
C LEU A 529 -21.26 9.20 5.30
N ALA A 530 -21.31 10.49 5.65
CA ALA A 530 -21.10 10.97 7.01
C ALA A 530 -22.13 10.39 8.00
N SER A 531 -23.42 10.38 7.62
CA SER A 531 -24.50 9.86 8.45
C SER A 531 -24.41 8.35 8.69
N ARG A 532 -24.01 7.56 7.67
CA ARG A 532 -23.74 6.12 7.81
C ARG A 532 -22.66 5.84 8.85
N ASP A 533 -21.72 6.78 9.00
CA ASP A 533 -20.62 6.69 9.96
C ASP A 533 -20.92 7.30 11.35
N GLY A 534 -22.19 7.68 11.58
CA GLY A 534 -22.72 8.10 12.88
C GLY A 534 -22.81 9.61 13.10
N ASP A 535 -22.55 10.44 12.08
CA ASP A 535 -22.69 11.89 12.20
C ASP A 535 -24.17 12.30 12.17
N THR A 536 -24.70 12.66 13.33
CA THR A 536 -26.10 13.06 13.49
C THR A 536 -26.40 14.41 12.84
N GLY A 537 -25.44 15.34 12.85
CA GLY A 537 -25.60 16.64 12.19
C GLY A 537 -25.69 16.48 10.67
N ALA A 538 -24.89 15.58 10.11
CA ALA A 538 -24.98 15.22 8.70
C ALA A 538 -26.33 14.56 8.35
N LEU A 539 -26.85 13.70 9.23
CA LEU A 539 -28.18 13.09 9.04
C LEU A 539 -29.29 14.15 9.01
N GLU A 540 -29.26 15.11 9.92
CA GLU A 540 -30.24 16.22 9.96
C GLU A 540 -30.15 17.09 8.70
N ALA A 541 -28.94 17.45 8.29
CA ALA A 541 -28.71 18.21 7.05
C ALA A 541 -29.21 17.43 5.82
N LEU A 542 -28.92 16.13 5.75
CA LEU A 542 -29.38 15.25 4.69
C LEU A 542 -30.91 15.18 4.62
N GLN A 543 -31.59 15.06 5.77
CA GLN A 543 -33.06 15.01 5.82
C GLN A 543 -33.68 16.29 5.29
N ARG A 544 -33.15 17.46 5.68
CA ARG A 544 -33.61 18.75 5.15
C ARG A 544 -33.39 18.84 3.64
N LEU A 545 -32.22 18.44 3.18
CA LEU A 545 -31.84 18.55 1.78
C LEU A 545 -32.68 17.60 0.90
N ARG A 546 -32.89 16.35 1.33
CA ARG A 546 -33.73 15.35 0.62
C ARG A 546 -35.20 15.75 0.51
N ALA A 547 -35.72 16.54 1.45
CA ALA A 547 -37.10 17.03 1.38
C ALA A 547 -37.35 17.95 0.17
N GLY A 548 -36.29 18.56 -0.38
CA GLY A 548 -36.35 19.42 -1.56
C GLY A 548 -35.90 18.77 -2.87
N MET A 549 -35.51 17.48 -2.86
CA MET A 549 -35.00 16.79 -4.05
C MET A 549 -36.14 16.11 -4.83
N ASP A 550 -36.07 16.17 -6.16
CA ASP A 550 -36.97 15.41 -7.04
C ASP A 550 -36.57 13.93 -7.14
N ALA A 551 -37.44 13.13 -7.76
CA ALA A 551 -37.24 11.69 -7.90
C ALA A 551 -35.97 11.34 -8.70
N ASP A 552 -35.68 12.11 -9.75
CA ASP A 552 -34.51 11.88 -10.62
C ASP A 552 -33.20 12.12 -9.86
N THR A 553 -33.14 13.17 -9.03
CA THR A 553 -31.98 13.47 -8.21
C THR A 553 -31.79 12.43 -7.09
N LEU A 554 -32.89 11.96 -6.48
CA LEU A 554 -32.84 10.87 -5.49
C LEU A 554 -32.35 9.56 -6.10
N GLU A 555 -32.73 9.26 -7.33
CA GLU A 555 -32.26 8.08 -8.06
C GLU A 555 -30.78 8.22 -8.44
N ALA A 556 -30.35 9.39 -8.91
CA ALA A 556 -28.94 9.67 -9.19
C ALA A 556 -28.08 9.52 -7.91
N LEU A 557 -28.59 9.95 -6.75
CA LEU A 557 -27.94 9.76 -5.46
C LEU A 557 -27.78 8.28 -5.12
N ARG A 558 -28.83 7.47 -5.31
CA ARG A 558 -28.80 6.02 -5.07
C ARG A 558 -27.73 5.34 -5.94
N LEU A 559 -27.74 5.60 -7.24
CA LEU A 559 -26.78 5.02 -8.19
C LEU A 559 -25.33 5.41 -7.85
N ARG A 560 -25.11 6.66 -7.44
CA ARG A 560 -23.77 7.14 -7.04
C ARG A 560 -23.27 6.47 -5.76
N LEU A 561 -24.16 6.19 -4.80
CA LEU A 561 -23.81 5.46 -3.58
C LEU A 561 -23.52 3.98 -3.87
N GLU A 562 -24.27 3.35 -4.77
CA GLU A 562 -24.04 1.97 -5.19
C GLU A 562 -22.67 1.81 -5.89
N ASP A 563 -22.35 2.73 -6.81
CA ASP A 563 -21.04 2.79 -7.46
C ASP A 563 -19.90 3.03 -6.44
N TRP A 564 -20.11 3.90 -5.44
CA TRP A 564 -19.15 4.11 -4.37
C TRP A 564 -18.89 2.83 -3.55
N ASP A 565 -19.96 2.16 -3.13
CA ASP A 565 -19.87 0.93 -2.33
C ASP A 565 -19.17 -0.20 -3.13
N GLN A 566 -19.44 -0.31 -4.44
CA GLN A 566 -18.76 -1.28 -5.31
C GLN A 566 -17.25 -1.01 -5.46
N ARG A 567 -16.82 0.25 -5.51
CA ARG A 567 -15.40 0.61 -5.67
C ARG A 567 -14.58 0.53 -4.37
N GLN A 568 -15.23 0.62 -3.22
CA GLN A 568 -14.57 0.62 -1.90
C GLN A 568 -14.47 -0.79 -1.28
N PHE A 569 -15.43 -1.67 -1.61
CA PHE A 569 -15.52 -3.01 -1.02
C PHE A 569 -15.39 -4.15 -2.05
N GLY A 570 -15.06 -3.83 -3.31
CA GLY A 570 -14.84 -4.76 -4.41
C GLY A 570 -13.38 -5.13 -4.61
#